data_AF-A0A661WQE0-F1
#
_entry.id   AF-A0A661WQE0-F1
#
_cell.length_a   1.000
_cell.length_b   1.000
_cell.length_c   1.000
_cell.angle_alpha   90.00
_cell.angle_beta   90.00
_cell.angle_gamma   90.00
#
_symmetry.space_group_name_H-M   'P 1'
#
loop_
_entity.id
_entity.type
_entity.pdbx_description
1 polymer ?
#
loop_
_entity_poly.entity_id
_entity_poly.type
_entity_poly.pdbx_seq_one_letter_code
_entity_poly.pdbx_strand_id
1 'polypeptide(L)' 'MRNQELLTTGKMAKEFGVPAKKVKMAIQKLNLEPDVKKGNCNYFYRETAERIKSALENE' A
#
# COMPACT_ATOMS: atom_id res chain seq x y z
N MET A 1 7.72 -18.13 -11.09
CA MET A 1 6.36 -17.81 -10.59
C MET A 1 6.42 -16.42 -9.98
N ARG A 2 5.71 -15.43 -10.52
CA ARG A 2 5.67 -14.08 -9.93
C ARG A 2 4.74 -14.16 -8.73
N ASN A 3 5.32 -14.32 -7.54
CA ASN A 3 4.58 -14.24 -6.28
C ASN A 3 3.84 -12.90 -6.27
N GLN A 4 2.52 -12.94 -6.34
CA GLN A 4 1.70 -11.80 -5.95
C GLN A 4 1.85 -11.65 -4.44
N GLU A 5 2.96 -11.04 -4.02
CA GLU A 5 3.21 -10.72 -2.63
C GLU A 5 2.16 -9.71 -2.18
N LEU A 6 1.26 -10.18 -1.31
CA LEU A 6 0.36 -9.32 -0.57
C LEU A 6 1.18 -8.52 0.43
N LEU A 7 1.32 -7.23 0.15
CA LEU A 7 2.04 -6.27 0.97
C LEU A 7 1.06 -5.66 1.97
N THR A 8 1.41 -5.67 3.25
CA THR A 8 0.64 -4.93 4.26
C THR A 8 1.03 -3.45 4.24
N THR A 9 0.18 -2.57 4.78
CA THR A 9 0.51 -1.14 4.94
C THR A 9 1.86 -0.91 5.61
N GLY A 10 2.24 -1.76 6.57
CA GLY A 10 3.54 -1.69 7.24
C GLY A 10 4.71 -2.14 6.36
N LYS A 11 4.52 -3.15 5.50
CA LYS A 11 5.55 -3.63 4.56
C LYS A 11 5.77 -2.60 3.45
N MET A 12 4.69 -2.00 2.95
CA MET A 12 4.72 -0.87 2.00
C MET A 12 5.42 0.36 2.59
N ALA A 13 5.07 0.74 3.81
CA ALA A 13 5.70 1.86 4.51
C ALA A 13 7.23 1.69 4.60
N LYS A 14 7.69 0.46 4.90
CA LYS A 14 9.12 0.14 4.93
C LYS A 14 9.76 0.19 3.54
N GLU A 15 9.15 -0.39 2.52
CA GLU A 15 9.69 -0.36 1.15
C GLU A 15 9.79 1.06 0.58
N PHE A 16 8.77 1.89 0.84
CA PHE A 16 8.73 3.26 0.34
C PHE A 16 9.50 4.24 1.23
N GLY A 17 9.96 3.81 2.41
CA GLY A 17 10.61 4.68 3.39
C GLY A 17 9.68 5.78 3.94
N VAL A 18 8.36 5.61 3.82
CA VAL A 18 7.36 6.58 4.28
C VAL A 18 6.63 6.05 5.52
N PRO A 19 6.12 6.91 6.41
CA PRO A 19 5.34 6.46 7.55
C PRO A 19 4.05 5.78 7.10
N ALA A 20 3.63 4.72 7.81
CA ALA A 20 2.38 4.00 7.52
C ALA A 20 1.14 4.92 7.48
N LYS A 21 1.18 6.06 8.19
CA LYS A 21 0.16 7.11 8.11
C LYS A 21 0.08 7.73 6.71
N LYS A 22 1.21 8.05 6.07
CA LYS A 22 1.25 8.54 4.68
C LYS A 22 0.71 7.50 3.70
N VAL A 23 1.09 6.23 3.87
CA VAL A 23 0.53 5.13 3.05
C VAL A 23 -0.99 5.07 3.20
N LYS A 24 -1.51 5.08 4.44
CA LYS A 24 -2.95 5.05 4.71
C LYS A 24 -3.70 6.29 4.21
N MET A 25 -3.07 7.47 4.23
CA MET A 25 -3.61 8.69 3.65
C MET A 25 -3.63 8.62 2.12
N ALA A 26 -2.55 8.17 1.49
CA ALA A 26 -2.46 7.98 0.05
C ALA A 26 -3.48 6.95 -0.44
N ILE A 27 -3.64 5.82 0.26
CA ILE A 27 -4.69 4.82 -0.01
C ILE A 27 -6.08 5.48 0.00
N GLN A 28 -6.42 6.27 1.02
CA GLN A 28 -7.71 6.97 1.09
C GLN A 28 -7.86 8.05 0.00
N LYS A 29 -6.80 8.82 -0.25
CA LYS A 29 -6.76 9.91 -1.26
C LYS A 29 -6.94 9.34 -2.68
N LEU A 30 -6.36 8.18 -2.95
CA LEU A 30 -6.46 7.45 -4.21
C LEU A 30 -7.69 6.54 -4.28
N ASN A 31 -8.49 6.48 -3.22
CA ASN A 31 -9.63 5.58 -3.09
C ASN A 31 -9.27 4.11 -3.38
N LEU A 32 -8.08 3.69 -2.93
CA LEU A 32 -7.60 2.32 -3.11
C LEU A 32 -8.20 1.44 -2.01
N GLU A 33 -8.85 0.36 -2.42
CA GLU A 33 -9.37 -0.65 -1.50
C GLU A 33 -8.28 -1.68 -1.16
N PRO A 34 -8.32 -2.25 0.05
CA PRO A 34 -7.46 -3.37 0.39
C PRO A 34 -7.91 -4.62 -0.36
N ASP A 35 -7.04 -5.13 -1.23
CA ASP A 35 -7.26 -6.35 -1.99
C ASP A 35 -7.60 -7.54 -1.10
N VAL A 36 -6.96 -7.63 0.06
CA VAL A 36 -7.26 -8.64 1.07
C VAL A 36 -7.34 -7.98 2.45
N LYS A 37 -8.50 -8.05 3.08
CA LYS A 37 -8.66 -7.63 4.47
C LYS A 37 -8.68 -8.85 5.39
N LYS A 38 -7.66 -8.98 6.24
CA LYS A 38 -7.59 -10.06 7.24
C LYS A 38 -7.62 -9.45 8.64
N GLY A 39 -8.82 -9.43 9.23
CA GLY A 39 -9.07 -8.79 10.52
C GLY A 39 -8.76 -7.29 10.47
N ASN A 40 -7.85 -6.83 11.33
CA ASN A 40 -7.41 -5.43 11.40
C ASN A 40 -6.26 -5.11 10.44
N CYS A 41 -5.72 -6.12 9.74
CA CYS A 41 -4.63 -5.97 8.78
C CYS A 41 -5.19 -5.91 7.35
N ASN A 42 -4.90 -4.80 6.68
CA ASN A 42 -5.15 -4.62 5.26
C ASN A 42 -3.92 -5.05 4.48
N TYR A 43 -4.14 -5.90 3.49
CA TYR A 43 -3.15 -6.37 2.54
C TYR A 43 -3.54 -5.82 1.17
N PHE A 44 -2.53 -5.43 0.41
CA PHE A 44 -2.71 -4.94 -0.93
C PHE A 44 -1.69 -5.58 -1.85
N TYR A 45 -2.03 -5.71 -3.12
CA TYR A 45 -1.11 -6.22 -4.12
C TYR A 45 -0.01 -5.21 -4.45
N ARG A 46 1.02 -5.71 -5.13
CA ARG A 46 2.12 -4.90 -5.64
C ARG A 46 1.63 -3.76 -6.55
N GLU A 47 0.62 -4.02 -7.37
CA GLU A 47 -0.08 -3.00 -8.17
C GLU A 47 -0.52 -1.81 -7.32
N THR A 48 -1.28 -2.07 -6.26
CA THR A 48 -1.80 -1.04 -5.37
C THR A 48 -0.65 -0.31 -4.66
N ALA A 49 0.39 -1.05 -4.27
CA ALA A 49 1.62 -0.52 -3.71
C ALA A 49 2.30 0.48 -4.67
N GLU A 50 2.47 0.10 -5.94
CA GLU A 50 3.08 0.95 -6.96
C GLU A 50 2.24 2.21 -7.22
N ARG A 51 0.91 2.10 -7.27
CA ARG A 51 0.02 3.27 -7.38
C ARG A 51 0.19 4.24 -6.21
N ILE A 52 0.30 3.72 -4.98
CA ILE A 52 0.55 4.52 -3.78
C ILE A 52 1.93 5.18 -3.85
N LYS A 53 2.97 4.44 -4.24
CA LYS A 53 4.33 4.96 -4.39
C LYS A 53 4.37 6.09 -5.41
N SER A 54 3.79 5.90 -6.59
CA SER A 54 3.73 6.93 -7.63
C SER A 54 2.96 8.17 -7.18
N ALA A 55 1.90 8.02 -6.40
CA ALA A 55 1.17 9.16 -5.85
C ALA A 55 1.96 9.90 -4.76
N LEU A 56 2.82 9.20 -4.02
CA LEU A 56 3.70 9.79 -3.01
C LEU A 56 4.94 10.46 -3.63
N GLU A 57 5.42 10.00 -4.78
CA GLU A 57 6.52 10.63 -5.53
C GLU A 57 6.08 11.90 -6.29
N ASN A 58 4.78 12.09 -6.52
CA ASN A 58 4.22 13.28 -7.18
C ASN A 58 3.75 14.38 -6.20
N GLU A 59 4.13 14.32 -4.92
CA GLU A 59 3.81 15.32 -3.88
C GLU A 59 5.10 15.96 -3.32
#